data_AF-R7UX28-F1
#
_entry.id   AF-R7UX28-F1
#
_cell.length_a   1.000
_cell.length_b   1.000
_cell.length_c   1.000
_cell.angle_alpha   90.00
_cell.angle_beta   90.00
_cell.angle_gamma   90.00
#
_symmetry.space_group_name_H-M   'P 1'
#
loop_
_entity.id
_entity.type
_entity.pdbx_description
1 polymer ?
#
loop_
_entity_poly.entity_id
_entity_poly.type
_entity_poly.pdbx_seq_one_letter_code
_entity_poly.pdbx_strand_id
1 'polypeptide(L)'
;HDDGSVKGIATGDMGVSASGEEKDSYMPGMELHAKYTLFSEGCRGHLGKELISHFKLDEGRDPQHYGIGIKELWDIPPEQHQQGLVVHTAGWPLAESGSTGGGFLYHLENNQVVLGLITDLSYSNPHLSPFEEFQRFKKSPVIKQYLEGGKRVSYGARALAKGGPQSLPEMTFPGGLLIGCDAGTMNGAKIKGSHTAMKSGIIAAEEVFKAVSSGSEGGDKLDSFNEAFKASWLYKELHQQRNFGPAMHKFGNIFGAAFAFTDINIFNGKLPFTLHDKTPDYAQLKPAAQCSPISYPKPDGVLTFDRLSSVFLSNTNHEEDQPCHLRLTDEDIPLKQNLPVYDEPAQRYCPAGVYEIVVDENSGKDKFQINSQNCVHCKTCDIKDPAQNITWVAPEGAGGPNYPNM
;
A
#
# COMPACT_ATOMS: atom_id res chain seq x y z
N HIS A 1 14.43 -24.36 7.08
CA HIS A 1 15.22 -25.52 7.51
C HIS A 1 15.00 -25.71 9.00
N ASP A 2 15.35 -26.88 9.55
CA ASP A 2 15.15 -27.18 10.98
C ASP A 2 15.96 -26.24 11.90
N ASP A 3 17.01 -25.62 11.36
CA ASP A 3 17.82 -24.59 12.04
C ASP A 3 17.16 -23.18 12.05
N GLY A 4 15.98 -23.03 11.45
CA GLY A 4 15.23 -21.77 11.35
C GLY A 4 15.54 -20.92 10.12
N SER A 5 16.54 -21.27 9.30
CA SER A 5 16.82 -20.55 8.05
C SER A 5 15.73 -20.79 7.00
N VAL A 6 15.52 -19.83 6.09
CA VAL A 6 14.53 -19.99 5.01
C VAL A 6 14.99 -21.07 4.03
N LYS A 7 14.10 -22.03 3.76
CA LYS A 7 14.32 -23.12 2.79
C LYS A 7 13.79 -22.80 1.39
N GLY A 8 12.78 -21.92 1.32
CA GLY A 8 11.95 -21.75 0.14
C GLY A 8 10.59 -21.17 0.47
N ILE A 9 9.65 -21.35 -0.46
CA ILE A 9 8.22 -21.04 -0.27
C ILE A 9 7.37 -22.24 -0.66
N ALA A 10 6.09 -22.23 -0.27
CA ALA A 10 5.08 -23.09 -0.85
C ALA A 10 4.07 -22.21 -1.60
N THR A 11 3.59 -22.67 -2.76
CA THR A 11 2.43 -22.04 -3.39
C THR A 11 1.18 -22.36 -2.58
N GLY A 12 0.12 -21.55 -2.70
CA GLY A 12 -1.16 -21.87 -2.08
C GLY A 12 -1.81 -23.11 -2.70
N ASP A 13 -2.60 -23.81 -1.90
CA ASP A 13 -3.50 -24.86 -2.37
C ASP A 13 -4.59 -24.25 -3.26
N MET A 14 -5.18 -25.05 -4.15
CA MET A 14 -6.33 -24.67 -4.96
C MET A 14 -7.48 -25.65 -4.75
N GLY A 15 -8.72 -25.22 -4.97
CA GLY A 15 -9.89 -26.08 -4.83
C GLY A 15 -10.24 -26.36 -3.38
N VAL A 16 -10.06 -25.37 -2.50
CA VAL A 16 -10.52 -25.41 -1.11
C VAL A 16 -11.79 -24.58 -1.00
N SER A 17 -12.86 -25.10 -0.37
CA SER A 17 -14.13 -24.39 -0.22
C SER A 17 -14.04 -23.27 0.82
N ALA A 18 -15.06 -22.40 0.87
CA ALA A 18 -15.17 -21.38 1.91
C ALA A 18 -15.22 -21.95 3.34
N SER A 19 -15.67 -23.21 3.51
CA SER A 19 -15.66 -23.92 4.79
C SER A 19 -14.32 -24.61 5.11
N GLY A 20 -13.35 -24.60 4.18
CA GLY A 20 -12.05 -25.25 4.33
C GLY A 20 -12.02 -26.71 3.90
N GLU A 21 -13.06 -27.20 3.21
CA GLU A 21 -13.12 -28.57 2.69
C GLU A 21 -12.42 -28.69 1.33
N GLU A 22 -11.72 -29.80 1.10
CA GLU A 22 -11.15 -30.13 -0.20
C GLU A 22 -12.27 -30.46 -1.20
N LYS A 23 -12.32 -29.73 -2.32
CA LYS A 23 -13.25 -30.01 -3.41
C LYS A 23 -12.72 -31.11 -4.31
N ASP A 24 -13.55 -31.60 -5.23
CA ASP A 24 -13.13 -32.52 -6.29
C ASP A 24 -11.99 -31.96 -7.17
N SER A 25 -11.84 -30.64 -7.22
CA SER A 25 -10.78 -29.93 -7.93
C SER A 25 -9.54 -29.64 -7.07
N TYR A 26 -9.45 -30.19 -5.85
CA TYR A 26 -8.36 -29.89 -4.93
C TYR A 26 -6.99 -30.23 -5.52
N MET A 27 -6.07 -29.29 -5.38
CA MET A 27 -4.68 -29.47 -5.76
C MET A 27 -3.78 -28.88 -4.69
N PRO A 28 -2.91 -29.70 -4.07
CA PRO A 28 -1.98 -29.20 -3.07
C PRO A 28 -0.97 -28.25 -3.71
N GLY A 29 -0.54 -27.27 -2.93
CA GLY A 29 0.54 -26.37 -3.28
C GLY A 29 1.86 -27.10 -3.51
N MET A 30 2.79 -26.42 -4.19
CA MET A 30 4.11 -26.93 -4.49
C MET A 30 5.16 -26.25 -3.62
N GLU A 31 6.03 -27.04 -3.01
CA GLU A 31 7.23 -26.51 -2.35
C GLU A 31 8.31 -26.16 -3.38
N LEU A 32 8.82 -24.94 -3.30
CA LEU A 32 9.93 -24.44 -4.10
C LEU A 32 11.12 -24.18 -3.18
N HIS A 33 12.09 -25.10 -3.16
CA HIS A 33 13.30 -24.94 -2.35
C HIS A 33 14.39 -24.22 -3.14
N ALA A 34 15.13 -23.35 -2.46
CA ALA A 34 16.21 -22.56 -3.06
C ALA A 34 17.34 -22.35 -2.05
N LYS A 35 18.56 -22.11 -2.55
CA LYS A 35 19.70 -21.69 -1.72
C LYS A 35 19.43 -20.35 -1.01
N TYR A 36 18.86 -19.40 -1.76
CA TYR A 36 18.37 -18.13 -1.24
C TYR A 36 16.99 -17.84 -1.83
N THR A 37 16.06 -17.37 -1.00
CA THR A 37 14.74 -16.90 -1.43
C THR A 37 14.66 -15.38 -1.32
N LEU A 38 14.27 -14.71 -2.40
CA LEU A 38 14.17 -13.25 -2.47
C LEU A 38 12.70 -12.85 -2.39
N PHE A 39 12.33 -12.16 -1.32
CA PHE A 39 10.96 -11.70 -1.05
C PHE A 39 10.80 -10.28 -1.61
N SER A 40 9.80 -10.13 -2.48
CA SER A 40 9.59 -8.93 -3.29
C SER A 40 8.11 -8.69 -3.59
N GLU A 41 7.23 -8.98 -2.63
CA GLU A 41 5.76 -8.86 -2.76
C GLU A 41 5.26 -7.41 -2.93
N GLY A 42 6.18 -6.45 -2.79
CA GLY A 42 5.90 -5.02 -2.83
C GLY A 42 5.33 -4.53 -1.50
N CYS A 43 4.67 -3.38 -1.53
CA CYS A 43 4.19 -2.73 -0.30
C CYS A 43 3.31 -3.67 0.54
N ARG A 44 3.72 -3.88 1.81
CA ARG A 44 3.06 -4.75 2.80
C ARG A 44 2.85 -6.16 2.23
N GLY A 45 3.95 -6.81 1.85
CA GLY A 45 3.99 -8.25 1.59
C GLY A 45 3.49 -9.02 2.81
N HIS A 46 2.71 -10.08 2.58
CA HIS A 46 2.18 -10.85 3.71
C HIS A 46 3.23 -11.80 4.27
N LEU A 47 4.03 -12.43 3.39
CA LEU A 47 5.21 -13.19 3.81
C LEU A 47 6.29 -12.24 4.33
N GLY A 48 6.47 -11.06 3.71
CA GLY A 48 7.36 -10.01 4.22
C GLY A 48 7.02 -9.62 5.66
N LYS A 49 5.74 -9.41 5.98
CA LYS A 49 5.24 -9.16 7.35
C LYS A 49 5.60 -10.30 8.31
N GLU A 50 5.38 -11.55 7.90
CA GLU A 50 5.72 -12.71 8.72
C GLU A 50 7.24 -12.84 8.96
N LEU A 51 8.05 -12.64 7.92
CA LEU A 51 9.52 -12.68 8.00
C LEU A 51 10.07 -11.59 8.92
N ILE A 52 9.56 -10.36 8.81
CA ILE A 52 9.95 -9.25 9.69
C ILE A 52 9.69 -9.64 11.15
N SER A 53 8.50 -10.19 11.45
CA SER A 53 8.17 -10.62 12.81
C SER A 53 9.02 -11.82 13.28
N HIS A 54 9.22 -12.81 12.43
CA HIS A 54 9.91 -14.06 12.77
C HIS A 54 11.39 -13.80 13.08
N PHE A 55 12.08 -13.04 12.23
CA PHE A 55 13.50 -12.74 12.39
C PHE A 55 13.76 -11.41 13.14
N LYS A 56 12.71 -10.71 13.59
CA LYS A 56 12.78 -9.41 14.28
C LYS A 56 13.55 -8.36 13.47
N LEU A 57 13.28 -8.31 12.16
CA LEU A 57 14.03 -7.47 11.23
C LEU A 57 13.82 -5.97 11.46
N ASP A 58 12.76 -5.60 12.16
CA ASP A 58 12.40 -4.22 12.52
C ASP A 58 12.93 -3.78 13.89
N GLU A 59 13.75 -4.60 14.57
CA GLU A 59 14.31 -4.23 15.87
C GLU A 59 15.16 -2.94 15.76
N GLY A 60 14.81 -1.95 16.60
CA GLY A 60 15.47 -0.64 16.61
C GLY A 60 15.12 0.27 15.42
N ARG A 61 14.10 -0.07 14.63
CA ARG A 61 13.60 0.73 13.50
C ARG A 61 12.35 1.51 13.90
N ASP A 62 12.12 2.62 13.17
CA ASP A 62 10.82 3.29 13.23
C ASP A 62 9.78 2.42 12.50
N PRO A 63 8.47 2.47 12.87
CA PRO A 63 7.44 1.77 12.10
C PRO A 63 7.45 2.22 10.64
N GLN A 64 7.10 1.30 9.74
CA GLN A 64 6.83 1.67 8.35
C GLN A 64 5.58 2.56 8.29
N HIS A 65 5.65 3.59 7.46
CA HIS A 65 4.52 4.47 7.17
C HIS A 65 4.05 4.23 5.74
N TYR A 66 2.77 4.46 5.51
CA TYR A 66 2.10 4.06 4.29
C TYR A 66 1.16 5.13 3.77
N GLY A 67 0.97 5.16 2.46
CA GLY A 67 -0.13 5.88 1.82
C GLY A 67 -0.98 4.92 1.01
N ILE A 68 -2.25 5.24 0.78
CA ILE A 68 -3.09 4.56 -0.21
C ILE A 68 -3.18 5.43 -1.46
N GLY A 69 -2.66 4.91 -2.57
CA GLY A 69 -2.84 5.49 -3.89
C GLY A 69 -4.07 4.92 -4.55
N ILE A 70 -4.97 5.79 -5.01
CA ILE A 70 -6.10 5.43 -5.88
C ILE A 70 -5.84 6.06 -7.24
N LYS A 71 -5.95 5.27 -8.31
CA LYS A 71 -5.57 5.64 -9.67
C LYS A 71 -6.71 5.30 -10.64
N GLU A 72 -6.87 6.16 -11.65
CA GLU A 72 -7.70 5.90 -12.83
C GLU A 72 -6.89 6.22 -14.10
N LEU A 73 -7.19 5.48 -15.17
CA LEU A 73 -6.76 5.80 -16.54
C LEU A 73 -7.93 6.41 -17.31
N TRP A 74 -7.67 7.45 -18.10
CA TRP A 74 -8.68 8.16 -18.85
C TRP A 74 -8.23 8.42 -20.29
N ASP A 75 -9.13 8.20 -21.24
CA ASP A 75 -9.01 8.73 -22.60
C ASP A 75 -9.58 10.16 -22.58
N ILE A 76 -8.82 11.14 -23.06
CA ILE A 76 -9.22 12.55 -23.04
C ILE A 76 -9.28 13.16 -24.44
N PRO A 77 -10.04 14.25 -24.64
CA PRO A 77 -10.06 14.94 -25.93
C PRO A 77 -8.64 15.40 -26.35
N PRO A 78 -8.23 15.21 -27.62
CA PRO A 78 -6.88 15.55 -28.08
C PRO A 78 -6.48 17.02 -27.81
N GLU A 79 -7.43 17.95 -27.86
CA GLU A 79 -7.20 19.37 -27.59
C GLU A 79 -6.86 19.70 -26.12
N GLN A 80 -7.17 18.79 -25.19
CA GLN A 80 -6.82 18.90 -23.77
C GLN A 80 -5.51 18.16 -23.44
N HIS A 81 -4.94 17.43 -24.40
CA HIS A 81 -3.79 16.56 -24.18
C HIS A 81 -2.46 17.25 -24.47
N GLN A 82 -1.50 17.09 -23.56
CA GLN A 82 -0.12 17.52 -23.72
C GLN A 82 0.84 16.41 -23.30
N GLN A 83 1.23 15.55 -24.26
CA GLN A 83 2.11 14.41 -24.00
C GLN A 83 3.36 14.80 -23.19
N GLY A 84 3.63 14.04 -22.11
CA GLY A 84 4.77 14.27 -21.22
C GLY A 84 4.55 15.32 -20.12
N LEU A 85 3.39 15.98 -20.08
CA LEU A 85 3.01 16.86 -18.98
C LEU A 85 2.84 16.05 -17.68
N VAL A 86 3.42 16.58 -16.59
CA VAL A 86 3.37 16.02 -15.24
C VAL A 86 2.81 17.08 -14.29
N VAL A 87 1.72 16.75 -13.62
CA VAL A 87 1.05 17.62 -12.64
C VAL A 87 1.05 16.95 -11.27
N HIS A 88 1.51 17.66 -10.26
CA HIS A 88 1.37 17.28 -8.85
C HIS A 88 0.64 18.39 -8.09
N THR A 89 -0.23 17.98 -7.17
CA THR A 89 -1.04 18.89 -6.35
C THR A 89 -0.96 18.48 -4.89
N ALA A 90 -1.09 19.48 -4.00
CA ALA A 90 -1.21 19.28 -2.56
C ALA A 90 -2.27 20.24 -2.02
N GLY A 91 -2.84 19.92 -0.86
CA GLY A 91 -3.88 20.72 -0.23
C GLY A 91 -5.26 20.10 -0.40
N TRP A 92 -6.17 20.81 -1.07
CA TRP A 92 -7.55 20.35 -1.26
C TRP A 92 -7.60 19.03 -2.07
N PRO A 93 -8.44 18.06 -1.68
CA PRO A 93 -9.43 18.12 -0.61
C PRO A 93 -8.92 17.67 0.78
N LEU A 94 -7.78 16.97 0.84
CA LEU A 94 -7.25 16.37 2.07
C LEU A 94 -7.00 17.38 3.19
N ALA A 95 -6.56 18.60 2.85
CA ALA A 95 -6.30 19.65 3.82
C ALA A 95 -7.54 20.07 4.63
N GLU A 96 -8.77 19.88 4.11
CA GLU A 96 -10.00 20.22 4.85
C GLU A 96 -10.19 19.35 6.10
N SER A 97 -9.75 18.09 6.06
CA SER A 97 -9.78 17.16 7.19
C SER A 97 -8.48 17.16 7.99
N GLY A 98 -7.51 18.02 7.64
CA GLY A 98 -6.17 18.03 8.23
C GLY A 98 -5.30 16.84 7.81
N SER A 99 -5.68 16.14 6.74
CA SER A 99 -4.96 14.96 6.26
C SER A 99 -3.85 15.33 5.28
N THR A 100 -2.81 14.51 5.23
CA THR A 100 -1.66 14.68 4.32
C THR A 100 -1.80 13.77 3.10
N GLY A 101 -1.13 14.15 2.01
CA GLY A 101 -1.22 13.46 0.73
C GLY A 101 -1.15 14.42 -0.45
N GLY A 102 -1.47 13.93 -1.64
CA GLY A 102 -1.41 14.74 -2.85
C GLY A 102 -1.92 14.02 -4.09
N GLY A 103 -2.33 14.82 -5.07
CA GLY A 103 -2.81 14.34 -6.36
C GLY A 103 -1.70 14.31 -7.40
N PHE A 104 -1.80 13.40 -8.36
CA PHE A 104 -0.95 13.34 -9.54
C PHE A 104 -1.78 13.18 -10.81
N LEU A 105 -1.32 13.77 -11.91
CA LEU A 105 -1.88 13.57 -13.25
C LEU A 105 -0.74 13.62 -14.28
N TYR A 106 -0.59 12.57 -15.08
CA TYR A 106 0.45 12.46 -16.10
C TYR A 106 -0.16 12.18 -17.47
N HIS A 107 0.26 12.94 -18.48
CA HIS A 107 -0.16 12.75 -19.87
C HIS A 107 0.73 11.70 -20.54
N LEU A 108 0.12 10.57 -20.89
CA LEU A 108 0.74 9.46 -21.58
C LEU A 108 0.64 9.65 -23.10
N GLU A 109 1.07 8.66 -23.88
CA GLU A 109 0.76 8.59 -25.30
C GLU A 109 -0.73 8.35 -25.56
N ASN A 110 -1.16 8.41 -26.83
CA ASN A 110 -2.53 8.06 -27.28
C ASN A 110 -3.67 8.87 -26.64
N ASN A 111 -3.43 10.14 -26.31
CA ASN A 111 -4.41 11.01 -25.65
C ASN A 111 -4.91 10.45 -24.31
N GLN A 112 -4.08 9.68 -23.61
CA GLN A 112 -4.42 9.16 -22.29
C GLN A 112 -3.81 9.99 -21.18
N VAL A 113 -4.53 10.09 -20.08
CA VAL A 113 -3.98 10.57 -18.80
C VAL A 113 -4.15 9.51 -17.74
N VAL A 114 -3.11 9.33 -16.94
CA VAL A 114 -3.22 8.67 -15.65
C VAL A 114 -3.40 9.74 -14.59
N LEU A 115 -4.39 9.59 -13.71
CA LEU A 115 -4.49 10.43 -12.52
C LEU A 115 -4.70 9.59 -11.27
N GLY A 116 -4.38 10.18 -10.12
CA GLY A 116 -4.67 9.58 -8.85
C GLY A 116 -4.52 10.52 -7.68
N LEU A 117 -4.94 10.05 -6.52
CA LEU A 117 -4.75 10.70 -5.22
C LEU A 117 -4.08 9.72 -4.28
N ILE A 118 -3.02 10.17 -3.61
CA ILE A 118 -2.38 9.46 -2.51
C ILE A 118 -2.88 10.09 -1.21
N THR A 119 -3.51 9.29 -0.36
CA THR A 119 -3.87 9.69 1.00
C THR A 119 -2.94 9.00 1.98
N ASP A 120 -2.34 9.76 2.88
CA ASP A 120 -1.47 9.25 3.93
C ASP A 120 -2.29 8.41 4.93
N LEU A 121 -1.90 7.15 5.18
CA LEU A 121 -2.63 6.29 6.10
C LEU A 121 -2.42 6.69 7.56
N SER A 122 -1.60 7.71 7.88
CA SER A 122 -1.55 8.32 9.21
C SER A 122 -2.71 9.30 9.51
N TYR A 123 -3.70 9.47 8.62
CA TYR A 123 -4.86 10.34 8.88
C TYR A 123 -5.61 9.93 10.18
N SER A 124 -6.18 10.92 10.87
CA SER A 124 -6.77 10.73 12.20
C SER A 124 -8.30 10.71 12.24
N ASN A 125 -8.99 11.27 11.23
CA ASN A 125 -10.44 11.30 11.19
C ASN A 125 -11.00 9.97 10.63
N PRO A 126 -11.74 9.17 11.41
CA PRO A 126 -12.27 7.87 10.97
C PRO A 126 -13.39 7.99 9.94
N HIS A 127 -13.95 9.20 9.72
CA HIS A 127 -14.95 9.46 8.67
C HIS A 127 -14.32 9.76 7.29
N LEU A 128 -12.99 9.86 7.20
CA LEU A 128 -12.31 10.08 5.93
C LEU A 128 -12.40 8.84 5.04
N SER A 129 -12.78 9.05 3.79
CA SER A 129 -12.76 8.02 2.75
C SER A 129 -11.77 8.42 1.65
N PRO A 130 -10.60 7.77 1.53
CA PRO A 130 -9.63 8.08 0.49
C PRO A 130 -10.23 7.98 -0.92
N PHE A 131 -11.16 7.04 -1.13
CA PHE A 131 -11.90 6.89 -2.38
C PHE A 131 -12.73 8.14 -2.68
N GLU A 132 -13.52 8.61 -1.71
CA GLU A 132 -14.39 9.77 -1.93
C GLU A 132 -13.59 11.06 -2.06
N GLU A 133 -12.46 11.20 -1.34
CA GLU A 133 -11.55 12.33 -1.53
C GLU A 133 -10.95 12.34 -2.94
N PHE A 134 -10.61 11.17 -3.49
CA PHE A 134 -10.18 11.07 -4.88
C PHE A 134 -11.28 11.47 -5.87
N GLN A 135 -12.53 11.04 -5.64
CA GLN A 135 -13.65 11.48 -6.47
C GLN A 135 -13.83 13.01 -6.38
N ARG A 136 -13.79 13.60 -5.18
CA ARG A 136 -13.85 15.06 -5.00
C ARG A 136 -12.69 15.78 -5.69
N PHE A 137 -11.47 15.28 -5.54
CA PHE A 137 -10.26 15.85 -6.14
C PHE A 137 -10.43 16.13 -7.65
N LYS A 138 -11.07 15.22 -8.39
CA LYS A 138 -11.35 15.40 -9.83
C LYS A 138 -12.16 16.65 -10.16
N LYS A 139 -12.98 17.16 -9.22
CA LYS A 139 -13.77 18.38 -9.38
C LYS A 139 -12.96 19.68 -9.24
N SER A 140 -11.71 19.61 -8.79
CA SER A 140 -10.81 20.77 -8.78
C SER A 140 -10.67 21.34 -10.20
N PRO A 141 -10.79 22.66 -10.42
CA PRO A 141 -10.63 23.26 -11.75
C PRO A 141 -9.33 22.87 -12.46
N VAL A 142 -8.24 22.70 -11.69
CA VAL A 142 -6.92 22.29 -12.20
C VAL A 142 -6.94 20.90 -12.83
N ILE A 143 -7.77 19.99 -12.31
CA ILE A 143 -7.86 18.60 -12.79
C ILE A 143 -9.01 18.44 -13.77
N LYS A 144 -10.15 19.02 -13.42
CA LYS A 144 -11.39 18.96 -14.20
C LYS A 144 -11.18 19.36 -15.66
N GLN A 145 -10.37 20.40 -15.91
CA GLN A 145 -10.07 20.88 -17.27
C GLN A 145 -9.48 19.81 -18.22
N TYR A 146 -8.85 18.76 -17.68
CA TYR A 146 -8.27 17.67 -18.47
C TYR A 146 -9.21 16.49 -18.65
N LEU A 147 -10.28 16.41 -17.85
CA LEU A 147 -11.19 15.24 -17.82
C LEU A 147 -12.56 15.56 -18.43
N GLU A 148 -12.90 16.83 -18.64
CA GLU A 148 -14.15 17.22 -19.27
C GLU A 148 -14.28 16.65 -20.69
N GLY A 149 -15.32 15.85 -20.92
CA GLY A 149 -15.51 15.15 -22.19
C GLY A 149 -14.65 13.89 -22.36
N GLY A 150 -13.84 13.55 -21.34
CA GLY A 150 -13.06 12.32 -21.31
C GLY A 150 -13.88 11.09 -20.89
N LYS A 151 -13.27 9.92 -21.04
CA LYS A 151 -13.83 8.63 -20.66
C LYS A 151 -12.87 7.90 -19.72
N ARG A 152 -13.38 7.52 -18.55
CA ARG A 152 -12.65 6.63 -17.63
C ARG A 152 -12.53 5.23 -18.22
N VAL A 153 -11.31 4.68 -18.22
CA VAL A 153 -10.95 3.40 -18.85
C VAL A 153 -10.70 2.31 -17.82
N SER A 154 -9.92 2.60 -16.79
CA SER A 154 -9.57 1.63 -15.74
C SER A 154 -9.47 2.29 -14.37
N TYR A 155 -9.53 1.46 -13.33
CA TYR A 155 -9.44 1.86 -11.94
C TYR A 155 -8.55 0.89 -11.16
N GLY A 156 -7.82 1.40 -10.17
CA GLY A 156 -7.07 0.55 -9.25
C GLY A 156 -6.62 1.29 -8.01
N ALA A 157 -6.19 0.52 -7.01
CA ALA A 157 -5.68 1.07 -5.77
C ALA A 157 -4.56 0.20 -5.19
N ARG A 158 -3.55 0.83 -4.59
CA ARG A 158 -2.41 0.15 -3.98
C ARG A 158 -1.82 0.96 -2.84
N ALA A 159 -1.51 0.32 -1.72
CA ALA A 159 -0.71 0.95 -0.69
C ALA A 159 0.73 1.18 -1.15
N LEU A 160 1.39 2.17 -0.58
CA LEU A 160 2.76 2.59 -0.86
C LEU A 160 3.52 2.70 0.47
N ALA A 161 4.69 2.10 0.59
CA ALA A 161 5.56 2.25 1.76
C ALA A 161 6.36 3.55 1.63
N LYS A 162 6.34 4.42 2.64
CA LYS A 162 6.91 5.79 2.59
C LYS A 162 7.61 6.23 3.88
N GLY A 163 7.91 5.32 4.80
CA GLY A 163 8.63 5.60 6.05
C GLY A 163 10.12 5.94 5.83
N GLY A 164 10.68 5.58 4.67
CA GLY A 164 12.05 5.92 4.32
C GLY A 164 13.08 5.08 5.08
N PRO A 165 14.35 5.51 5.12
CA PRO A 165 15.44 4.70 5.66
C PRO A 165 15.37 4.42 7.16
N GLN A 166 14.64 5.23 7.94
CA GLN A 166 14.40 4.98 9.37
C GLN A 166 13.53 3.74 9.60
N SER A 167 12.65 3.43 8.65
CA SER A 167 11.71 2.31 8.70
C SER A 167 12.14 1.10 7.86
N LEU A 168 13.34 1.14 7.26
CA LEU A 168 13.85 -0.03 6.55
C LEU A 168 14.18 -1.13 7.56
N PRO A 169 13.57 -2.33 7.43
CA PRO A 169 13.99 -3.47 8.23
C PRO A 169 15.39 -3.92 7.80
N GLU A 170 15.98 -4.80 8.60
CA GLU A 170 17.10 -5.61 8.16
C GLU A 170 16.68 -6.42 6.92
N MET A 171 17.32 -6.17 5.78
CA MET A 171 16.91 -6.71 4.48
C MET A 171 17.49 -8.11 4.18
N THR A 172 18.25 -8.66 5.12
CA THR A 172 18.91 -9.97 4.97
C THR A 172 18.67 -10.82 6.19
N PHE A 173 18.47 -12.11 5.98
CA PHE A 173 18.26 -13.09 7.03
C PHE A 173 18.77 -14.45 6.54
N PRO A 174 18.94 -15.44 7.44
CA PRO A 174 19.40 -16.77 7.05
C PRO A 174 18.54 -17.37 5.93
N GLY A 175 19.14 -17.59 4.75
CA GLY A 175 18.46 -18.18 3.58
C GLY A 175 17.64 -17.21 2.71
N GLY A 176 17.66 -15.90 2.96
CA GLY A 176 16.89 -14.99 2.11
C GLY A 176 17.13 -13.49 2.27
N LEU A 177 16.45 -12.74 1.40
CA LEU A 177 16.50 -11.27 1.36
C LEU A 177 15.10 -10.70 1.20
N LEU A 178 14.85 -9.55 1.83
CA LEU A 178 13.65 -8.73 1.62
C LEU A 178 14.04 -7.48 0.82
N ILE A 179 13.44 -7.28 -0.36
CA ILE A 179 13.86 -6.24 -1.31
C ILE A 179 12.68 -5.42 -1.86
N GLY A 180 13.00 -4.33 -2.54
CA GLY A 180 12.01 -3.45 -3.16
C GLY A 180 11.07 -2.77 -2.17
N CYS A 181 9.84 -2.52 -2.60
CA CYS A 181 8.81 -1.92 -1.73
C CYS A 181 8.34 -2.86 -0.61
N ASP A 182 8.73 -4.13 -0.63
CA ASP A 182 8.48 -5.07 0.47
C ASP A 182 9.33 -4.70 1.70
N ALA A 183 10.61 -4.41 1.48
CA ALA A 183 11.46 -3.76 2.48
C ALA A 183 11.09 -2.28 2.70
N GLY A 184 10.56 -1.60 1.68
CA GLY A 184 10.17 -0.19 1.75
C GLY A 184 11.21 0.77 1.16
N THR A 185 11.89 0.38 0.08
CA THR A 185 12.92 1.20 -0.58
C THR A 185 12.37 2.39 -1.39
N MET A 186 11.16 2.86 -1.14
CA MET A 186 10.57 3.96 -1.90
C MET A 186 11.14 5.31 -1.46
N ASN A 187 11.39 6.17 -2.45
CA ASN A 187 11.58 7.59 -2.23
C ASN A 187 10.20 8.27 -2.09
N GLY A 188 9.81 8.57 -0.84
CA GLY A 188 8.53 9.20 -0.53
C GLY A 188 8.39 10.65 -1.04
N ALA A 189 9.45 11.46 -0.98
CA ALA A 189 9.36 12.89 -1.35
C ALA A 189 9.21 13.10 -2.86
N LYS A 190 9.73 12.18 -3.68
CA LYS A 190 9.58 12.20 -5.14
C LYS A 190 8.41 11.36 -5.65
N ILE A 191 7.75 10.59 -4.78
CA ILE A 191 6.72 9.61 -5.15
C ILE A 191 7.29 8.59 -6.15
N LYS A 192 8.49 8.05 -5.86
CA LYS A 192 9.18 7.12 -6.77
C LYS A 192 9.75 5.92 -6.02
N GLY A 193 9.30 4.72 -6.37
CA GLY A 193 9.79 3.46 -5.79
C GLY A 193 10.32 2.45 -6.81
N SER A 194 10.01 2.60 -8.09
CA SER A 194 10.35 1.58 -9.10
C SER A 194 11.84 1.49 -9.35
N HIS A 195 12.53 2.62 -9.54
CA HIS A 195 13.98 2.63 -9.82
C HIS A 195 14.79 2.16 -8.60
N THR A 196 14.35 2.54 -7.40
CA THR A 196 14.97 2.09 -6.15
C THR A 196 14.74 0.60 -5.90
N ALA A 197 13.52 0.10 -6.16
CA ALA A 197 13.23 -1.32 -6.07
C ALA A 197 14.05 -2.14 -7.07
N MET A 198 14.10 -1.70 -8.34
CA MET A 198 14.97 -2.31 -9.36
C MET A 198 16.42 -2.35 -8.91
N LYS A 199 16.94 -1.26 -8.33
CA LYS A 199 18.33 -1.25 -7.85
C LYS A 199 18.56 -2.21 -6.70
N SER A 200 17.63 -2.33 -5.76
CA SER A 200 17.73 -3.32 -4.67
C SER A 200 17.78 -4.75 -5.22
N GLY A 201 16.98 -5.06 -6.24
CA GLY A 201 17.00 -6.36 -6.93
C GLY A 201 18.31 -6.62 -7.67
N ILE A 202 18.87 -5.62 -8.35
CA ILE A 202 20.18 -5.73 -9.01
C ILE A 202 21.28 -6.04 -7.99
N ILE A 203 21.32 -5.33 -6.86
CA ILE A 203 22.31 -5.58 -5.81
C ILE A 203 22.12 -6.99 -5.23
N ALA A 204 20.88 -7.40 -4.96
CA ALA A 204 20.58 -8.74 -4.47
C ALA A 204 21.06 -9.83 -5.44
N ALA A 205 20.78 -9.67 -6.74
CA ALA A 205 21.24 -10.61 -7.76
C ALA A 205 22.77 -10.68 -7.83
N GLU A 206 23.47 -9.54 -7.82
CA GLU A 206 24.94 -9.47 -7.82
C GLU A 206 25.54 -10.21 -6.61
N GLU A 207 25.01 -9.97 -5.41
CA GLU A 207 25.54 -10.57 -4.17
C GLU A 207 25.19 -12.05 -4.04
N VAL A 208 23.96 -12.45 -4.37
CA VAL A 208 23.55 -13.86 -4.38
C VAL A 208 24.38 -14.65 -5.40
N PHE A 209 24.59 -14.10 -6.60
CA PHE A 209 25.42 -14.75 -7.62
C PHE A 209 26.86 -14.93 -7.14
N LYS A 210 27.46 -13.92 -6.51
CA LYS A 210 28.80 -14.02 -5.92
C LYS A 210 28.88 -15.12 -4.86
N ALA A 211 27.91 -15.18 -3.95
CA ALA A 211 27.87 -16.18 -2.89
C ALA A 211 27.76 -17.61 -3.45
N VAL A 212 26.79 -17.84 -4.33
CA VAL A 212 26.58 -19.16 -4.96
C VAL A 212 27.80 -19.57 -5.82
N SER A 213 28.37 -18.64 -6.60
CA SER A 213 29.56 -18.92 -7.43
C SER A 213 30.81 -19.21 -6.60
N SER A 214 30.86 -18.72 -5.36
CA SER A 214 31.95 -19.00 -4.41
C SER A 214 31.73 -20.29 -3.61
N GLY A 215 30.71 -21.07 -3.94
CA GLY A 215 30.42 -22.36 -3.33
C GLY A 215 29.46 -22.31 -2.14
N SER A 216 28.73 -21.23 -1.93
CA SER A 216 27.65 -21.21 -0.93
C SER A 216 26.55 -22.21 -1.30
N GLU A 217 26.12 -22.98 -0.30
CA GLU A 217 24.95 -23.86 -0.40
C GLU A 217 23.65 -23.18 0.07
N GLY A 218 23.72 -21.90 0.46
CA GLY A 218 22.58 -21.14 0.97
C GLY A 218 22.30 -21.37 2.45
N GLY A 219 21.19 -20.82 2.92
CA GLY A 219 20.77 -20.88 4.34
C GLY A 219 21.51 -19.92 5.28
N ASP A 220 22.68 -19.41 4.88
CA ASP A 220 23.40 -18.37 5.60
C ASP A 220 22.81 -16.97 5.35
N LYS A 221 23.19 -16.01 6.20
CA LYS A 221 22.80 -14.61 6.07
C LYS A 221 23.78 -13.88 5.16
N LEU A 222 23.28 -13.23 4.11
CA LEU A 222 24.12 -12.56 3.11
C LEU A 222 24.47 -11.11 3.49
N ASP A 223 25.33 -10.93 4.50
CA ASP A 223 25.69 -9.59 5.01
C ASP A 223 26.36 -8.68 3.96
N SER A 224 26.95 -9.24 2.90
CA SER A 224 27.56 -8.46 1.81
C SER A 224 26.55 -7.57 1.06
N PHE A 225 25.27 -7.97 1.04
CA PHE A 225 24.19 -7.14 0.49
C PHE A 225 24.03 -5.82 1.24
N ASN A 226 24.13 -5.83 2.57
CA ASN A 226 23.99 -4.60 3.36
C ASN A 226 25.09 -3.59 3.05
N GLU A 227 26.31 -4.06 2.88
CA GLU A 227 27.45 -3.21 2.54
C GLU A 227 27.33 -2.66 1.11
N ALA A 228 26.96 -3.51 0.15
CA ALA A 228 26.70 -3.09 -1.22
C ALA A 228 25.53 -2.09 -1.32
N PHE A 229 24.46 -2.30 -0.54
CA PHE A 229 23.33 -1.39 -0.45
C PHE A 229 23.74 -0.03 0.11
N LYS A 230 24.44 0.03 1.24
CA LYS A 230 24.93 1.29 1.83
C LYS A 230 25.88 2.05 0.90
N ALA A 231 26.70 1.34 0.14
CA ALA A 231 27.62 1.93 -0.85
C ALA A 231 26.91 2.42 -2.13
N SER A 232 25.66 2.02 -2.36
CA SER A 232 24.94 2.33 -3.59
C SER A 232 24.34 3.74 -3.63
N TRP A 233 24.00 4.19 -4.84
CA TRP A 233 23.23 5.42 -5.02
C TRP A 233 21.82 5.33 -4.40
N LEU A 234 21.27 4.12 -4.26
CA LEU A 234 19.96 3.89 -3.67
C LEU A 234 19.95 4.35 -2.20
N TYR A 235 20.89 3.88 -1.38
CA TYR A 235 21.00 4.34 0.01
C TYR A 235 21.22 5.85 0.09
N LYS A 236 22.10 6.39 -0.76
CA LYS A 236 22.35 7.84 -0.82
C LYS A 236 21.08 8.63 -1.11
N GLU A 237 20.26 8.19 -2.06
CA GLU A 237 18.99 8.84 -2.41
C GLU A 237 17.99 8.80 -1.26
N LEU A 238 17.80 7.64 -0.62
CA LEU A 238 16.90 7.50 0.53
C LEU A 238 17.37 8.36 1.70
N HIS A 239 18.68 8.35 2.00
CA HIS A 239 19.26 9.11 3.08
C HIS A 239 19.15 10.63 2.87
N GLN A 240 19.29 11.11 1.62
CA GLN A 240 19.16 12.52 1.27
C GLN A 240 17.77 13.09 1.63
N GLN A 241 16.74 12.23 1.67
CA GLN A 241 15.35 12.66 1.89
C GLN A 241 14.73 12.09 3.16
N ARG A 242 15.56 11.49 4.03
CA ARG A 242 15.12 10.79 5.25
C ARG A 242 14.21 11.61 6.15
N ASN A 243 14.40 12.94 6.20
CA ASN A 243 13.61 13.79 7.08
C ASN A 243 12.28 14.23 6.47
N PHE A 244 11.99 13.94 5.19
CA PHE A 244 10.78 14.43 4.51
C PHE A 244 9.50 13.95 5.18
N GLY A 245 9.28 12.63 5.27
CA GLY A 245 8.08 12.04 5.87
C GLY A 245 7.85 12.51 7.32
N PRO A 246 8.84 12.31 8.22
CA PRO A 246 8.73 12.77 9.60
C PRO A 246 8.50 14.28 9.75
N ALA A 247 9.08 15.12 8.88
CA ALA A 247 8.83 16.56 8.92
C ALA A 247 7.37 16.89 8.54
N MET A 248 6.82 16.21 7.54
CA MET A 248 5.42 16.39 7.14
C MET A 248 4.46 15.99 8.26
N HIS A 249 4.71 14.87 8.94
CA HIS A 249 3.87 14.40 10.04
C HIS A 249 3.99 15.30 11.29
N LYS A 250 5.22 15.72 11.63
CA LYS A 250 5.48 16.48 12.86
C LYS A 250 5.11 17.96 12.77
N PHE A 251 5.30 18.57 11.60
CA PHE A 251 5.13 20.02 11.41
C PHE A 251 3.95 20.37 10.51
N GLY A 252 3.23 19.37 9.99
CA GLY A 252 2.13 19.55 9.05
C GLY A 252 2.59 20.01 7.67
N ASN A 253 1.64 20.21 6.76
CA ASN A 253 1.94 20.48 5.34
C ASN A 253 2.82 21.73 5.11
N ILE A 254 2.53 22.85 5.77
CA ILE A 254 3.21 24.13 5.50
C ILE A 254 4.63 24.14 6.09
N PHE A 255 4.75 23.95 7.40
CA PHE A 255 6.05 24.00 8.07
C PHE A 255 6.90 22.75 7.75
N GLY A 256 6.28 21.59 7.54
CA GLY A 256 6.95 20.39 7.06
C GLY A 256 7.54 20.59 5.67
N ALA A 257 6.79 21.19 4.73
CA ALA A 257 7.30 21.51 3.41
C ALA A 257 8.42 22.56 3.45
N ALA A 258 8.31 23.59 4.29
CA ALA A 258 9.36 24.58 4.48
C ALA A 258 10.65 23.92 5.02
N PHE A 259 10.54 23.06 6.04
CA PHE A 259 11.65 22.27 6.55
C PHE A 259 12.27 21.39 5.47
N ALA A 260 11.46 20.62 4.74
CA ALA A 260 11.91 19.74 3.68
C ALA A 260 12.61 20.50 2.55
N PHE A 261 12.10 21.68 2.19
CA PHE A 261 12.75 22.55 1.22
C PHE A 261 14.14 22.96 1.69
N THR A 262 14.28 23.40 2.95
CA THR A 262 15.57 23.75 3.54
C THR A 262 16.52 22.55 3.60
N ASP A 263 16.10 21.41 4.14
CA ASP A 263 16.96 20.23 4.26
C ASP A 263 17.42 19.74 2.88
N ILE A 264 16.50 19.53 1.94
CA ILE A 264 16.77 18.90 0.65
C ILE A 264 17.42 19.88 -0.34
N ASN A 265 16.92 21.11 -0.48
CA ASN A 265 17.39 22.03 -1.53
C ASN A 265 18.55 22.92 -1.08
N ILE A 266 18.61 23.30 0.21
CA ILE A 266 19.68 24.17 0.72
C ILE A 266 20.83 23.32 1.27
N PHE A 267 20.52 22.34 2.12
CA PHE A 267 21.54 21.50 2.77
C PHE A 267 21.81 20.18 2.06
N ASN A 268 21.09 19.89 0.96
CA ASN A 268 21.26 18.66 0.19
C ASN A 268 21.10 17.38 1.02
N GLY A 269 20.18 17.39 1.99
CA GLY A 269 19.92 16.29 2.92
C GLY A 269 21.03 16.05 3.95
N LYS A 270 21.93 17.03 4.18
CA LYS A 270 23.11 16.87 5.05
C LYS A 270 22.95 17.49 6.43
N LEU A 271 21.74 17.85 6.86
CA LEU A 271 21.53 18.27 8.25
C LEU A 271 22.06 17.18 9.21
N PRO A 272 22.72 17.54 10.33
CA PRO A 272 23.47 16.60 11.17
C PRO A 272 22.57 15.77 12.12
N PHE A 273 21.29 15.62 11.79
CA PHE A 273 20.32 14.88 12.57
C PHE A 273 19.33 14.16 11.66
N THR A 274 18.62 13.20 12.24
CA THR A 274 17.54 12.44 11.59
C THR A 274 16.28 12.60 12.44
N LEU A 275 15.19 13.03 11.82
CA LEU A 275 13.88 13.05 12.45
C LEU A 275 13.31 11.63 12.49
N HIS A 276 12.64 11.32 13.59
CA HIS A 276 12.01 10.03 13.82
C HIS A 276 10.50 10.18 13.89
N ASP A 277 9.80 9.19 13.36
CA ASP A 277 8.36 9.03 13.54
C ASP A 277 8.07 7.64 14.08
N LYS A 278 7.59 7.60 15.31
CA LYS A 278 7.47 6.36 16.10
C LYS A 278 6.04 5.87 16.24
N THR A 279 5.07 6.60 15.69
CA THR A 279 3.66 6.28 15.91
C THR A 279 3.10 5.62 14.65
N PRO A 280 2.79 4.30 14.66
CA PRO A 280 2.34 3.60 13.47
C PRO A 280 0.99 4.14 12.97
N ASP A 281 0.76 4.03 11.66
CA ASP A 281 -0.39 4.62 10.98
C ASP A 281 -1.75 4.18 11.53
N TYR A 282 -1.90 2.90 11.91
CA TYR A 282 -3.14 2.37 12.48
C TYR A 282 -3.51 3.05 13.81
N ALA A 283 -2.51 3.47 14.59
CA ALA A 283 -2.70 4.05 15.92
C ALA A 283 -3.08 5.54 15.89
N GLN A 284 -3.17 6.15 14.71
CA GLN A 284 -3.43 7.59 14.56
C GLN A 284 -4.91 7.96 14.56
N LEU A 285 -5.82 6.99 14.44
CA LEU A 285 -7.26 7.28 14.44
C LEU A 285 -7.71 7.81 15.80
N LYS A 286 -8.50 8.88 15.77
CA LYS A 286 -9.23 9.37 16.94
C LYS A 286 -10.60 8.71 17.00
N PRO A 287 -11.21 8.58 18.20
CA PRO A 287 -12.59 8.15 18.32
C PRO A 287 -13.53 9.03 17.46
N ALA A 288 -14.51 8.41 16.80
CA ALA A 288 -15.44 9.09 15.90
C ALA A 288 -16.15 10.27 16.56
N ALA A 289 -16.51 10.14 17.85
CA ALA A 289 -17.13 11.21 18.64
C ALA A 289 -16.26 12.48 18.79
N GLN A 290 -14.95 12.41 18.51
CA GLN A 290 -14.01 13.54 18.55
C GLN A 290 -13.72 14.12 17.16
N CYS A 291 -14.36 13.60 16.11
CA CYS A 291 -14.12 13.98 14.73
C CYS A 291 -15.40 14.46 14.06
N SER A 292 -15.26 15.45 13.18
CA SER A 292 -16.37 15.88 12.36
C SER A 292 -16.65 14.86 11.26
N PRO A 293 -17.90 14.39 11.10
CA PRO A 293 -18.31 13.60 9.94
C PRO A 293 -18.06 14.37 8.64
N ILE A 294 -17.67 13.65 7.59
CA ILE A 294 -17.44 14.23 6.26
C ILE A 294 -18.60 13.81 5.35
N SER A 295 -19.37 14.79 4.89
CA SER A 295 -20.47 14.55 3.94
C SER A 295 -19.93 14.57 2.51
N TYR A 296 -19.77 13.39 1.92
CA TYR A 296 -19.34 13.26 0.53
C TYR A 296 -20.51 13.44 -0.44
N PRO A 297 -20.35 14.24 -1.53
CA PRO A 297 -21.39 14.43 -2.52
C PRO A 297 -21.62 13.15 -3.33
N LYS A 298 -22.86 12.93 -3.77
CA LYS A 298 -23.16 11.82 -4.69
C LYS A 298 -22.35 11.96 -5.99
N PRO A 299 -21.90 10.84 -6.58
CA PRO A 299 -21.21 10.86 -7.88
C PRO A 299 -22.15 11.35 -8.98
N ASP A 300 -21.59 12.05 -9.97
CA ASP A 300 -22.32 12.57 -11.14
C ASP A 300 -22.36 11.59 -12.31
N GLY A 301 -21.61 10.49 -12.25
CA GLY A 301 -21.52 9.48 -13.31
C GLY A 301 -20.73 9.92 -14.55
N VAL A 302 -20.10 11.10 -14.50
CA VAL A 302 -19.35 11.69 -15.62
C VAL A 302 -17.90 11.93 -15.23
N LEU A 303 -17.69 12.69 -14.16
CA LEU A 303 -16.37 13.00 -13.62
C LEU A 303 -16.12 12.18 -12.35
N THR A 304 -17.17 11.93 -11.58
CA THR A 304 -17.15 11.20 -10.32
C THR A 304 -18.06 9.98 -10.36
N PHE A 305 -17.62 8.89 -9.75
CA PHE A 305 -18.27 7.58 -9.86
C PHE A 305 -18.34 6.91 -8.50
N ASP A 306 -19.30 6.00 -8.37
CA ASP A 306 -19.42 5.16 -7.19
C ASP A 306 -18.32 4.08 -7.14
N ARG A 307 -18.17 3.47 -5.96
CA ARG A 307 -17.12 2.49 -5.71
C ARG A 307 -17.31 1.21 -6.50
N LEU A 308 -18.53 0.69 -6.64
CA LEU A 308 -18.79 -0.58 -7.29
C LEU A 308 -18.52 -0.50 -8.80
N SER A 309 -18.95 0.58 -9.47
CA SER A 309 -18.62 0.81 -10.87
C SER A 309 -17.11 1.01 -11.09
N SER A 310 -16.39 1.49 -10.08
CA SER A 310 -14.93 1.60 -10.10
C SER A 310 -14.26 0.22 -9.94
N VAL A 311 -14.71 -0.61 -9.01
CA VAL A 311 -14.23 -1.99 -8.83
C VAL A 311 -14.43 -2.80 -10.11
N PHE A 312 -15.56 -2.64 -10.80
CA PHE A 312 -15.77 -3.27 -12.10
C PHE A 312 -14.65 -2.94 -13.11
N LEU A 313 -14.18 -1.69 -13.16
CA LEU A 313 -13.08 -1.26 -14.03
C LEU A 313 -11.68 -1.67 -13.56
N SER A 314 -11.55 -2.29 -12.39
CA SER A 314 -10.32 -2.99 -11.98
C SER A 314 -10.22 -4.40 -12.56
N ASN A 315 -11.33 -4.91 -13.13
CA ASN A 315 -11.47 -6.28 -13.61
C ASN A 315 -11.02 -7.31 -12.56
N THR A 316 -11.28 -7.01 -11.28
CA THR A 316 -10.96 -7.90 -10.16
C THR A 316 -11.97 -9.03 -10.10
N ASN A 317 -11.48 -10.25 -9.88
CA ASN A 317 -12.32 -11.41 -9.70
C ASN A 317 -11.64 -12.44 -8.80
N HIS A 318 -12.42 -13.23 -8.08
CA HIS A 318 -11.95 -14.34 -7.26
C HIS A 318 -12.94 -15.50 -7.41
N GLU A 319 -12.47 -16.74 -7.24
CA GLU A 319 -13.37 -17.88 -7.03
C GLU A 319 -14.27 -17.61 -5.82
N GLU A 320 -15.59 -17.77 -5.96
CA GLU A 320 -16.55 -17.37 -4.91
C GLU A 320 -16.48 -18.29 -3.70
N ASP A 321 -16.35 -19.59 -3.96
CA ASP A 321 -16.29 -20.61 -2.91
C ASP A 321 -14.84 -20.89 -2.51
N GLN A 322 -14.15 -19.91 -1.92
CA GLN A 322 -12.80 -20.11 -1.39
C GLN A 322 -12.68 -19.53 0.03
N PRO A 323 -11.71 -19.97 0.84
CA PRO A 323 -11.47 -19.36 2.14
C PRO A 323 -11.23 -17.86 2.02
N CYS A 324 -11.87 -17.08 2.90
CA CYS A 324 -11.69 -15.64 2.90
C CYS A 324 -10.23 -15.29 3.19
N HIS A 325 -9.58 -14.60 2.24
CA HIS A 325 -8.18 -14.18 2.35
C HIS A 325 -7.98 -12.92 3.22
N LEU A 326 -9.06 -12.39 3.80
CA LEU A 326 -9.09 -11.27 4.71
C LEU A 326 -9.44 -11.79 6.10
N ARG A 327 -8.46 -12.38 6.76
CA ARG A 327 -8.68 -13.14 7.99
C ARG A 327 -8.79 -12.19 9.18
N LEU A 328 -9.79 -12.42 10.01
CA LEU A 328 -9.90 -11.75 11.31
C LEU A 328 -9.24 -12.64 12.37
N THR A 329 -8.45 -12.04 13.25
CA THR A 329 -7.94 -12.74 14.44
C THR A 329 -9.07 -12.99 15.45
N ASP A 330 -9.99 -12.02 15.56
CA ASP A 330 -11.20 -12.07 16.36
C ASP A 330 -12.37 -11.45 15.57
N GLU A 331 -13.40 -12.26 15.30
CA GLU A 331 -14.58 -11.87 14.53
C GLU A 331 -15.49 -10.85 15.26
N ASP A 332 -15.35 -10.72 16.59
CA ASP A 332 -16.16 -9.81 17.39
C ASP A 332 -15.65 -8.36 17.36
N ILE A 333 -14.35 -8.15 17.12
CA ILE A 333 -13.70 -6.83 17.19
C ILE A 333 -14.38 -5.77 16.30
N PRO A 334 -14.74 -6.05 15.03
CA PRO A 334 -15.40 -5.06 14.18
C PRO A 334 -16.67 -4.47 14.82
N LEU A 335 -17.53 -5.33 15.38
CA LEU A 335 -18.80 -4.89 15.97
C LEU A 335 -18.65 -4.40 17.42
N LYS A 336 -17.82 -5.05 18.24
CA LYS A 336 -17.71 -4.74 19.68
C LYS A 336 -16.74 -3.59 19.99
N GLN A 337 -15.78 -3.31 19.10
CA GLN A 337 -14.74 -2.31 19.32
C GLN A 337 -14.70 -1.26 18.21
N ASN A 338 -14.53 -1.66 16.95
CA ASN A 338 -14.27 -0.71 15.86
C ASN A 338 -15.51 0.14 15.52
N LEU A 339 -16.68 -0.48 15.42
CA LEU A 339 -17.95 0.20 15.17
C LEU A 339 -18.28 1.26 16.26
N PRO A 340 -18.33 0.93 17.57
CA PRO A 340 -18.69 1.92 18.59
C PRO A 340 -17.65 3.02 18.81
N VAL A 341 -16.35 2.75 18.60
CA VAL A 341 -15.28 3.73 18.88
C VAL A 341 -14.93 4.56 17.65
N TYR A 342 -14.82 3.93 16.48
CA TYR A 342 -14.31 4.54 15.25
C TYR A 342 -15.34 4.55 14.11
N ASP A 343 -16.60 4.19 14.37
CA ASP A 343 -17.65 4.13 13.35
C ASP A 343 -17.27 3.22 12.17
N GLU A 344 -16.61 2.08 12.50
CA GLU A 344 -16.07 1.04 11.62
C GLU A 344 -15.41 1.60 10.34
N PRO A 345 -14.14 2.04 10.44
CA PRO A 345 -13.45 2.74 9.36
C PRO A 345 -13.15 1.86 8.14
N ALA A 346 -13.26 0.52 8.24
CA ALA A 346 -13.04 -0.38 7.12
C ALA A 346 -14.00 -0.14 5.95
N GLN A 347 -15.20 0.37 6.24
CA GLN A 347 -16.20 0.76 5.25
C GLN A 347 -15.76 1.95 4.38
N ARG A 348 -14.75 2.71 4.85
CA ARG A 348 -14.29 3.96 4.23
C ARG A 348 -12.87 3.86 3.67
N TYR A 349 -11.92 3.31 4.44
CA TYR A 349 -10.54 3.19 3.96
C TYR A 349 -10.38 2.16 2.85
N CYS A 350 -11.30 1.19 2.76
CA CYS A 350 -11.24 0.18 1.73
C CYS A 350 -11.64 0.77 0.38
N PRO A 351 -10.74 0.80 -0.62
CA PRO A 351 -11.02 1.41 -1.92
C PRO A 351 -12.04 0.60 -2.74
N ALA A 352 -12.37 -0.62 -2.32
CA ALA A 352 -13.16 -1.57 -3.09
C ALA A 352 -14.49 -2.01 -2.44
N GLY A 353 -14.85 -1.44 -1.28
CA GLY A 353 -16.15 -1.75 -0.65
C GLY A 353 -16.26 -3.20 -0.20
N VAL A 354 -15.14 -3.76 0.25
CA VAL A 354 -15.09 -5.14 0.75
C VAL A 354 -15.78 -5.31 2.09
N TYR A 355 -15.76 -4.29 2.94
CA TYR A 355 -16.29 -4.36 4.31
C TYR A 355 -17.55 -3.53 4.42
N GLU A 356 -18.60 -4.11 5.00
CA GLU A 356 -19.87 -3.44 5.25
C GLU A 356 -20.51 -3.96 6.55
N ILE A 357 -21.30 -3.10 7.19
CA ILE A 357 -22.18 -3.49 8.29
C ILE A 357 -23.58 -3.69 7.70
N VAL A 358 -24.08 -4.92 7.76
CA VAL A 358 -25.42 -5.30 7.30
C VAL A 358 -26.26 -5.77 8.47
N VAL A 359 -27.58 -5.68 8.35
CA VAL A 359 -28.49 -6.28 9.34
C VAL A 359 -28.73 -7.72 8.92
N ASP A 360 -28.41 -8.67 9.79
CA ASP A 360 -28.69 -10.09 9.58
C ASP A 360 -30.20 -10.34 9.59
N GLU A 361 -30.74 -10.89 8.50
CA GLU A 361 -32.19 -11.06 8.32
C GLU A 361 -32.82 -12.03 9.33
N ASN A 362 -32.04 -12.99 9.86
CA ASN A 362 -32.55 -14.00 10.77
C ASN A 362 -32.58 -13.52 12.23
N SER A 363 -31.55 -12.78 12.64
CA SER A 363 -31.37 -12.33 14.02
C SER A 363 -31.73 -10.87 14.25
N GLY A 364 -31.84 -10.06 13.20
CA GLY A 364 -32.08 -8.61 13.25
C GLY A 364 -30.91 -7.81 13.83
N LYS A 365 -29.72 -8.43 13.98
CA LYS A 365 -28.54 -7.80 14.55
C LYS A 365 -27.56 -7.36 13.46
N ASP A 366 -26.75 -6.36 13.77
CA ASP A 366 -25.63 -5.96 12.91
C ASP A 366 -24.65 -7.12 12.73
N LYS A 367 -24.19 -7.30 11.49
CA LYS A 367 -23.21 -8.28 11.05
C LYS A 367 -22.13 -7.57 10.25
N PHE A 368 -20.87 -7.85 10.58
CA PHE A 368 -19.74 -7.43 9.77
C PHE A 368 -19.58 -8.40 8.59
N GLN A 369 -19.84 -7.92 7.38
CA GLN A 369 -19.80 -8.71 6.15
C GLN A 369 -18.53 -8.38 5.37
N ILE A 370 -17.83 -9.44 4.93
CA ILE A 370 -16.62 -9.34 4.11
C ILE A 370 -16.91 -9.87 2.70
N ASN A 371 -16.93 -8.97 1.74
CA ASN A 371 -17.09 -9.22 0.31
C ASN A 371 -15.73 -9.39 -0.37
N SER A 372 -15.00 -10.45 -0.01
CA SER A 372 -13.61 -10.66 -0.44
C SER A 372 -13.42 -10.74 -1.95
N GLN A 373 -14.46 -11.09 -2.71
CA GLN A 373 -14.45 -11.10 -4.18
C GLN A 373 -14.11 -9.73 -4.79
N ASN A 374 -14.43 -8.63 -4.10
CA ASN A 374 -14.14 -7.27 -4.56
C ASN A 374 -12.70 -6.84 -4.28
N CYS A 375 -11.90 -7.64 -3.57
CA CYS A 375 -10.60 -7.19 -3.06
C CYS A 375 -9.61 -6.87 -4.18
N VAL A 376 -9.18 -5.61 -4.28
CA VAL A 376 -8.16 -5.18 -5.26
C VAL A 376 -6.71 -5.34 -4.75
N HIS A 377 -6.53 -6.13 -3.70
CA HIS A 377 -5.24 -6.47 -3.08
C HIS A 377 -4.40 -5.25 -2.66
N CYS A 378 -5.04 -4.12 -2.31
CA CYS A 378 -4.32 -2.88 -1.98
C CYS A 378 -3.51 -2.94 -0.67
N LYS A 379 -3.81 -3.90 0.22
CA LYS A 379 -3.27 -4.10 1.59
C LYS A 379 -3.64 -3.03 2.63
N THR A 380 -4.47 -2.04 2.29
CA THR A 380 -4.82 -0.95 3.22
C THR A 380 -5.48 -1.44 4.50
N CYS A 381 -6.33 -2.47 4.44
CA CYS A 381 -7.01 -3.00 5.62
C CYS A 381 -6.04 -3.59 6.66
N ASP A 382 -5.04 -4.35 6.23
CA ASP A 382 -3.97 -4.88 7.09
C ASP A 382 -3.12 -3.75 7.72
N ILE A 383 -3.00 -2.62 7.02
CA ILE A 383 -2.22 -1.47 7.47
C ILE A 383 -3.01 -0.57 8.44
N LYS A 384 -4.28 -0.27 8.14
CA LYS A 384 -5.02 0.84 8.74
C LYS A 384 -6.08 0.42 9.76
N ASP A 385 -6.36 -0.87 9.90
CA ASP A 385 -7.25 -1.38 10.95
C ASP A 385 -6.71 -0.96 12.34
N PRO A 386 -7.45 -0.14 13.11
CA PRO A 386 -6.99 0.36 14.41
C PRO A 386 -6.74 -0.74 15.43
N ALA A 387 -7.34 -1.92 15.26
CA ALA A 387 -7.14 -3.07 16.12
C ALA A 387 -6.01 -4.01 15.65
N GLN A 388 -5.48 -3.81 14.43
CA GLN A 388 -4.58 -4.76 13.76
C GLN A 388 -5.14 -6.20 13.76
N ASN A 389 -6.45 -6.33 13.60
CA ASN A 389 -7.21 -7.58 13.63
C ASN A 389 -7.25 -8.25 12.25
N ILE A 390 -7.27 -7.46 11.17
CA ILE A 390 -7.28 -7.96 9.80
C ILE A 390 -5.87 -8.36 9.36
N THR A 391 -5.72 -9.62 8.93
CA THR A 391 -4.54 -10.10 8.21
C THR A 391 -4.91 -10.43 6.77
N TRP A 392 -4.26 -9.75 5.82
CA TRP A 392 -4.37 -10.11 4.41
C TRP A 392 -3.42 -11.25 4.10
N VAL A 393 -3.94 -12.34 3.53
CA VAL A 393 -3.14 -13.43 2.94
C VAL A 393 -3.44 -13.52 1.45
N ALA A 394 -2.61 -14.24 0.70
CA ALA A 394 -2.91 -14.49 -0.70
C ALA A 394 -4.18 -15.36 -0.83
N PRO A 395 -5.15 -14.98 -1.69
CA PRO A 395 -6.21 -15.90 -2.13
C PRO A 395 -5.65 -17.00 -3.05
N GLU A 396 -6.53 -17.87 -3.55
CA GLU A 396 -6.16 -18.80 -4.60
C GLU A 396 -5.53 -18.06 -5.81
N GLY A 397 -4.58 -18.73 -6.47
CA GLY A 397 -3.82 -18.17 -7.59
C GLY A 397 -4.73 -17.67 -8.72
N ALA A 398 -4.28 -16.62 -9.41
CA ALA A 398 -5.04 -15.89 -10.45
C ALA A 398 -6.27 -15.08 -9.95
N GLY A 399 -6.64 -15.17 -8.67
CA GLY A 399 -7.59 -14.24 -8.06
C GLY A 399 -6.98 -12.85 -7.85
N GLY A 400 -7.81 -11.82 -7.95
CA GLY A 400 -7.43 -10.42 -7.73
C GLY A 400 -7.64 -9.51 -8.95
N PRO A 401 -7.10 -8.28 -8.88
CA PRO A 401 -7.24 -7.31 -9.95
C PRO A 401 -6.49 -7.71 -11.22
N ASN A 402 -7.11 -7.47 -12.38
CA ASN A 402 -6.48 -7.61 -13.68
C ASN A 402 -6.37 -6.24 -14.34
N TYR A 403 -5.31 -5.50 -14.00
CA TYR A 403 -5.15 -4.12 -14.41
C TYR A 403 -4.52 -3.97 -15.82
N PRO A 404 -5.25 -3.46 -16.82
CA PRO A 404 -4.64 -3.09 -18.09
C PRO A 404 -3.95 -1.73 -17.96
N ASN A 405 -2.64 -1.69 -18.22
CA ASN A 405 -1.84 -0.46 -18.34
C ASN A 405 -1.84 0.47 -17.08
N MET A 406 -1.88 -0.10 -15.88
CA MET A 406 -1.88 0.64 -14.59
C MET A 406 -0.53 0.64 -13.87
#